data_AF-A0A6P0S1X2-F1
#
_entry.id   AF-A0A6P0S1X2-F1
#
_cell.length_a   1.000
_cell.length_b   1.000
_cell.length_c   1.000
_cell.angle_alpha   90.00
_cell.angle_beta   90.00
_cell.angle_gamma   90.00
#
_symmetry.space_group_name_H-M   'P 1'
#
loop_
_entity.id
_entity.type
_entity.pdbx_description
1 polymer ?
#
loop_
_entity_poly.entity_id
_entity_poly.type
_entity_poly.pdbx_seq_one_letter_code
_entity_poly.pdbx_strand_id
1 'polypeptide(L)'
;MKKRDRERKKARRAPYRQTKPVILVVSEGKVTEPGYIRTFAQYYKNSRVKIELCGGMGVPKTIVEYAKNRKAEAEKRAKREQDENLKFDEVWCVFDIDEHPNIPDAIQMASSNGLCLAISNPCFELWLWLHFAPQPGMRERHALQSMLQKHIPGYDKQIDFANIADGYQDAVLRAEQLENAALEDNEDRRNPTTGVWRLTKSILR
;
A
#
# COMPACT_ATOMS: atom_id res chain seq x y z
N MET A 1 15.70 67.72 5.51
CA MET A 1 14.77 66.67 5.02
C MET A 1 15.43 65.31 5.23
N LYS A 2 15.19 64.62 6.35
CA LYS A 2 15.86 63.33 6.68
C LYS A 2 15.07 62.17 6.08
N LYS A 3 15.65 61.44 5.12
CA LYS A 3 15.11 60.18 4.59
C LYS A 3 15.14 59.13 5.70
N ARG A 4 13.99 58.53 6.00
CA ARG A 4 13.89 57.36 6.89
C ARG A 4 14.17 56.11 6.06
N ASP A 5 15.33 55.52 6.24
CA ASP A 5 15.60 54.16 5.78
C ASP A 5 14.73 53.19 6.61
N ARG A 6 13.73 52.60 5.95
CA ARG A 6 13.00 51.45 6.49
C ARG A 6 13.76 50.19 6.06
N GLU A 7 14.46 49.58 7.01
CA GLU A 7 15.01 48.24 6.82
C GLU A 7 13.91 47.26 6.39
N ARG A 8 14.04 46.71 5.17
CA ARG A 8 13.17 45.65 4.67
C ARG A 8 13.43 44.39 5.50
N LYS A 9 12.46 44.00 6.34
CA LYS A 9 12.46 42.70 7.02
C LYS A 9 12.63 41.59 5.97
N LYS A 10 13.69 40.79 6.12
CA LYS A 10 13.92 39.56 5.32
C LYS A 10 12.66 38.71 5.37
N ALA A 11 12.11 38.36 4.21
CA ALA A 11 10.98 37.45 4.12
C ALA A 11 11.31 36.16 4.88
N ARG A 12 10.43 35.74 5.80
CA ARG A 12 10.55 34.43 6.46
C ARG A 12 10.61 33.38 5.35
N ARG A 13 11.68 32.56 5.35
CA ARG A 13 11.75 31.37 4.49
C ARG A 13 10.46 30.57 4.71
N ALA A 14 9.72 30.33 3.64
CA ALA A 14 8.53 29.49 3.69
C ALA A 14 8.92 28.13 4.33
N PRO A 15 8.07 27.55 5.17
CA PRO A 15 8.36 26.26 5.78
C PRO A 15 8.64 25.24 4.66
N TYR A 16 9.82 24.63 4.70
CA TYR A 16 10.20 23.53 3.83
C TYR A 16 9.34 22.34 4.20
N ARG A 17 8.20 22.19 3.53
CA ARG A 17 7.36 21.01 3.68
C ARG A 17 8.01 19.92 2.84
N GLN A 18 8.54 18.88 3.49
CA GLN A 18 8.93 17.67 2.76
C GLN A 18 7.72 17.22 1.94
N THR A 19 7.93 17.10 0.63
CA THR A 19 6.89 16.64 -0.29
C THR A 19 6.62 15.16 -0.01
N LYS A 20 5.35 14.78 0.10
CA LYS A 20 4.96 13.36 0.23
C LYS A 20 5.53 12.54 -0.95
N PRO A 21 5.87 11.26 -0.74
CA PRO A 21 6.39 10.41 -1.81
C PRO A 21 5.38 10.22 -2.95
N VAL A 22 5.85 10.16 -4.20
CA VAL A 22 5.07 9.66 -5.34
C VAL A 22 5.08 8.13 -5.28
N ILE A 23 3.92 7.55 -5.02
CA ILE A 23 3.78 6.11 -4.86
C ILE A 23 2.97 5.56 -6.02
N LEU A 24 3.51 4.57 -6.73
CA LEU A 24 2.73 3.72 -7.61
C LEU A 24 2.31 2.46 -6.84
N VAL A 25 1.02 2.14 -6.86
CA VAL A 25 0.47 0.90 -6.34
C VAL A 25 -0.11 0.12 -7.50
N VAL A 26 0.39 -1.08 -7.73
CA VAL A 26 -0.15 -2.03 -8.71
C VAL A 26 -0.90 -3.11 -7.95
N SER A 27 -2.20 -3.20 -8.22
CA SER A 27 -3.08 -4.16 -7.58
C SER A 27 -3.43 -5.32 -8.51
N GLU A 28 -3.45 -6.53 -7.96
CA GLU A 28 -4.07 -7.68 -8.60
C GLU A 28 -5.60 -7.55 -8.69
N GLY A 29 -6.24 -7.45 -7.53
CA GLY A 29 -7.67 -7.37 -7.43
C GLY A 29 -8.18 -6.02 -7.91
N LYS A 30 -9.44 -6.05 -8.39
CA LYS A 30 -10.07 -4.93 -9.10
C LYS A 30 -10.95 -4.06 -8.21
N VAL A 31 -11.26 -4.51 -6.99
CA VAL A 31 -12.31 -3.93 -6.15
C VAL A 31 -11.78 -3.58 -4.77
N THR A 32 -11.55 -4.57 -3.91
CA THR A 32 -11.26 -4.34 -2.49
C THR A 32 -9.96 -3.58 -2.26
N GLU A 33 -8.84 -4.09 -2.78
CA GLU A 33 -7.52 -3.51 -2.57
C GLU A 33 -7.42 -2.10 -3.17
N PRO A 34 -7.75 -1.88 -4.47
CA PRO A 34 -7.64 -0.55 -5.04
C PRO A 34 -8.67 0.42 -4.42
N GLY A 35 -9.84 -0.07 -4.00
CA GLY A 35 -10.87 0.72 -3.32
C GLY A 35 -10.42 1.20 -1.94
N TYR A 36 -9.93 0.29 -1.11
CA TYR A 36 -9.38 0.61 0.21
C TYR A 36 -8.20 1.59 0.09
N ILE A 37 -7.22 1.30 -0.76
CA ILE A 37 -5.99 2.10 -0.87
C ILE A 37 -6.32 3.51 -1.39
N ARG A 38 -7.28 3.63 -2.31
CA ARG A 38 -7.75 4.92 -2.83
C ARG A 38 -8.39 5.76 -1.72
N THR A 39 -9.34 5.19 -0.99
CA THR A 39 -10.06 5.92 0.07
C THR A 39 -9.14 6.23 1.25
N PHE A 40 -8.20 5.33 1.58
CA PHE A 40 -7.13 5.57 2.55
C PHE A 40 -6.26 6.78 2.17
N ALA A 41 -5.72 6.80 0.95
CA ALA A 41 -4.87 7.89 0.47
C ALA A 41 -5.64 9.24 0.43
N GLN A 42 -6.91 9.21 0.05
CA GLN A 42 -7.80 10.39 0.06
C GLN A 42 -8.04 10.91 1.48
N TYR A 43 -8.37 10.03 2.43
CA TYR A 43 -8.60 10.36 3.84
C TYR A 43 -7.39 11.09 4.44
N TYR A 44 -6.18 10.59 4.19
CA TYR A 44 -4.93 11.20 4.65
C TYR A 44 -4.36 12.28 3.72
N LYS A 45 -5.12 12.72 2.72
CA LYS A 45 -4.76 13.81 1.80
C LYS A 45 -3.41 13.57 1.12
N ASN A 46 -3.15 12.35 0.65
CA ASN A 46 -2.00 12.02 -0.18
C ASN A 46 -2.44 11.81 -1.63
N SER A 47 -2.43 12.89 -2.42
CA SER A 47 -2.81 12.87 -3.84
C SER A 47 -1.71 12.33 -4.76
N ARG A 48 -0.55 11.93 -4.21
CA ARG A 48 0.61 11.45 -4.98
C ARG A 48 0.65 9.92 -5.10
N VAL A 49 -0.37 9.25 -4.55
CA VAL A 49 -0.60 7.81 -4.74
C VAL A 49 -1.32 7.59 -6.07
N LYS A 50 -0.70 6.87 -6.99
CA LYS A 50 -1.31 6.38 -8.23
C LYS A 50 -1.60 4.90 -8.08
N ILE A 51 -2.80 4.49 -8.44
CA ILE A 51 -3.23 3.10 -8.35
C ILE A 51 -3.50 2.61 -9.77
N GLU A 52 -2.83 1.54 -10.17
CA GLU A 52 -3.00 0.88 -11.45
C GLU A 52 -3.41 -0.58 -11.24
N LEU A 53 -4.25 -1.09 -12.13
CA LEU A 53 -4.69 -2.48 -12.10
C LEU A 53 -3.88 -3.28 -13.09
N CYS A 54 -3.31 -4.40 -12.66
CA CYS A 54 -2.66 -5.33 -13.58
C CYS A 54 -3.75 -6.13 -14.32
N GLY A 55 -4.18 -5.60 -15.48
CA GLY A 55 -5.20 -6.22 -16.32
C GLY A 55 -4.68 -7.46 -17.03
N GLY A 56 -4.80 -8.64 -16.41
CA GLY A 56 -4.71 -9.93 -17.11
C GLY A 56 -3.63 -10.87 -16.57
N MET A 57 -4.08 -12.07 -16.24
CA MET A 57 -3.33 -13.21 -15.70
C MET A 57 -2.87 -12.97 -14.27
N GLY A 58 -3.80 -13.17 -13.33
CA GLY A 58 -3.51 -13.24 -11.92
C GLY A 58 -2.42 -14.28 -11.70
N VAL A 59 -1.19 -13.80 -11.53
CA VAL A 59 0.00 -14.52 -11.11
C VAL A 59 0.91 -13.43 -10.54
N PRO A 60 1.44 -13.54 -9.32
CA PRO A 60 2.23 -12.52 -8.64
C PRO A 60 3.37 -11.97 -9.51
N LYS A 61 4.02 -12.84 -10.28
CA LYS A 61 5.11 -12.49 -11.20
C LYS A 61 4.69 -11.50 -12.30
N THR A 62 3.46 -11.60 -12.83
CA THR A 62 2.99 -10.67 -13.89
C THR A 62 2.78 -9.27 -13.33
N ILE A 63 2.29 -9.17 -12.09
CA ILE A 63 2.12 -7.90 -11.37
C ILE A 63 3.47 -7.24 -11.13
N VAL A 64 4.46 -8.01 -10.67
CA VAL A 64 5.82 -7.49 -10.44
C VAL A 64 6.47 -7.06 -11.76
N GLU A 65 6.34 -7.83 -12.83
CA GLU A 65 6.86 -7.44 -14.15
C GLU A 65 6.16 -6.19 -14.70
N TYR A 66 4.85 -6.08 -14.51
CA TYR A 66 4.09 -4.87 -14.86
C TYR A 66 4.61 -3.66 -14.07
N ALA A 67 4.71 -3.76 -12.75
CA ALA A 67 5.21 -2.70 -11.89
C ALA A 67 6.64 -2.25 -12.26
N LYS A 68 7.52 -3.20 -12.56
CA LYS A 68 8.87 -2.96 -13.07
C LYS A 68 8.85 -2.15 -14.37
N ASN A 69 8.02 -2.54 -15.33
CA ASN A 69 7.90 -1.83 -16.60
C ASN A 69 7.39 -0.40 -16.40
N ARG A 70 6.38 -0.21 -15.54
CA ARG A 70 5.85 1.12 -15.20
C ARG A 70 6.88 2.01 -14.53
N LYS A 71 7.70 1.46 -13.63
CA LYS A 71 8.84 2.18 -13.03
C LYS A 71 9.84 2.63 -14.10
N ALA A 72 10.27 1.72 -14.98
CA ALA A 72 11.22 2.04 -16.04
C ALA A 72 10.68 3.05 -17.06
N GLU A 73 9.38 2.98 -17.39
CA GLU A 73 8.71 3.97 -18.24
C GLU A 73 8.69 5.35 -17.61
N ALA A 74 8.36 5.44 -16.32
CA ALA A 74 8.38 6.69 -15.57
C ALA A 74 9.79 7.30 -15.52
N GLU A 75 10.83 6.49 -15.29
CA GLU A 75 12.23 6.93 -15.30
C GLU A 75 12.68 7.43 -16.68
N LYS A 76 12.35 6.70 -17.76
CA LYS A 76 12.63 7.13 -19.14
C LYS A 76 11.93 8.44 -19.47
N ARG A 77 10.67 8.58 -19.06
CA ARG A 77 9.87 9.79 -19.27
C ARG A 77 10.45 10.98 -18.51
N ALA A 78 10.79 10.80 -17.23
CA ALA A 78 11.44 11.81 -16.41
C ALA A 78 12.75 12.31 -17.05
N LYS A 79 13.58 11.39 -17.57
CA LYS A 79 14.81 11.75 -18.27
C LYS A 79 14.55 12.53 -19.56
N ARG A 80 13.55 12.12 -20.35
CA ARG A 80 13.18 12.77 -21.61
C ARG A 80 12.62 14.17 -21.39
N GLU A 81 11.78 14.35 -20.38
CA GLU A 81 11.09 15.61 -20.06
C GLU A 81 11.90 16.48 -19.08
N GLN A 82 13.05 15.99 -18.59
CA GLN A 82 13.87 16.64 -17.57
C GLN A 82 13.07 17.02 -16.30
N ASP A 83 12.08 16.19 -15.95
CA ASP A 83 11.21 16.38 -14.78
C ASP A 83 11.27 15.16 -13.87
N GLU A 84 12.01 15.29 -12.77
CA GLU A 84 12.17 14.25 -11.75
C GLU A 84 10.85 13.94 -11.01
N ASN A 85 9.86 14.86 -11.02
CA ASN A 85 8.56 14.62 -10.38
C ASN A 85 7.72 13.55 -11.10
N LEU A 86 8.13 13.13 -12.30
CA LEU A 86 7.48 12.05 -13.03
C LEU A 86 7.91 10.67 -12.53
N LYS A 87 9.02 10.57 -11.78
CA LYS A 87 9.48 9.31 -11.18
C LYS A 87 8.59 8.92 -10.01
N PHE A 88 8.59 7.62 -9.74
CA PHE A 88 8.02 7.07 -8.52
C PHE A 88 9.13 6.97 -7.47
N ASP A 89 8.86 7.50 -6.27
CA ASP A 89 9.73 7.32 -5.11
C ASP A 89 9.61 5.88 -4.60
N GLU A 90 8.41 5.32 -4.65
CA GLU A 90 8.12 3.93 -4.28
C GLU A 90 7.14 3.29 -5.27
N VAL A 91 7.35 1.99 -5.53
CA VAL A 91 6.45 1.18 -6.35
C VAL A 91 6.07 -0.07 -5.57
N TRP A 92 4.78 -0.27 -5.33
CA TRP A 92 4.23 -1.34 -4.52
C TRP A 92 3.39 -2.29 -5.37
N CYS A 93 3.59 -3.60 -5.19
CA CYS A 93 2.71 -4.64 -5.72
C CYS A 93 1.85 -5.19 -4.60
N VAL A 94 0.53 -5.26 -4.82
CA VAL A 94 -0.47 -5.75 -3.85
C VAL A 94 -1.16 -6.96 -4.44
N PHE A 95 -1.06 -8.10 -3.75
CA PHE A 95 -1.67 -9.36 -4.18
C PHE A 95 -1.82 -10.35 -3.02
N ASP A 96 -2.63 -11.38 -3.24
CA ASP A 96 -2.94 -12.43 -2.28
C ASP A 96 -2.11 -13.70 -2.55
N ILE A 97 -1.85 -14.52 -1.52
CA ILE A 97 -1.11 -15.80 -1.69
C ILE A 97 -2.01 -16.91 -2.24
N ASP A 98 -3.28 -16.94 -1.86
CA ASP A 98 -4.16 -18.09 -2.08
C ASP A 98 -4.61 -18.34 -3.53
N GLU A 99 -4.36 -17.40 -4.44
CA GLU A 99 -4.73 -17.55 -5.85
C GLU A 99 -3.63 -18.19 -6.72
N HIS A 100 -2.36 -18.28 -6.29
CA HIS A 100 -1.25 -18.44 -7.25
C HIS A 100 -0.08 -19.35 -6.89
N PRO A 101 0.41 -20.16 -7.85
CA PRO A 101 1.73 -20.80 -7.75
C PRO A 101 2.87 -19.78 -8.00
N ASN A 102 4.04 -20.03 -7.38
CA ASN A 102 5.32 -19.31 -7.59
C ASN A 102 5.48 -17.93 -6.92
N ILE A 103 5.10 -17.80 -5.65
CA ILE A 103 5.41 -16.63 -4.81
C ILE A 103 6.92 -16.32 -4.70
N PRO A 104 7.84 -17.31 -4.54
CA PRO A 104 9.28 -17.01 -4.39
C PRO A 104 9.89 -16.23 -5.55
N ASP A 105 9.53 -16.58 -6.79
CA ASP A 105 9.96 -15.88 -8.00
C ASP A 105 9.56 -14.40 -8.01
N ALA A 106 8.31 -14.11 -7.61
CA ALA A 106 7.79 -12.75 -7.54
C ALA A 106 8.52 -11.94 -6.47
N ILE A 107 8.79 -12.54 -5.30
CA ILE A 107 9.58 -11.92 -4.23
C ILE A 107 10.99 -11.58 -4.71
N GLN A 108 11.67 -12.54 -5.34
CA GLN A 108 13.02 -12.33 -5.85
C GLN A 108 13.07 -11.24 -6.92
N MET A 109 12.12 -11.27 -7.86
CA MET A 109 12.02 -10.26 -8.92
C MET A 109 11.76 -8.87 -8.33
N ALA A 110 10.85 -8.74 -7.36
CA ALA A 110 10.52 -7.46 -6.76
C ALA A 110 11.74 -6.86 -6.03
N SER A 111 12.39 -7.67 -5.19
CA SER A 111 13.62 -7.30 -4.48
C SER A 111 14.71 -6.83 -5.44
N SER A 112 14.97 -7.60 -6.51
CA SER A 112 16.02 -7.29 -7.49
C SER A 112 15.77 -6.01 -8.28
N ASN A 113 14.52 -5.52 -8.33
CA ASN A 113 14.13 -4.31 -9.06
C ASN A 113 13.78 -3.13 -8.12
N GLY A 114 14.01 -3.28 -6.81
CA GLY A 114 13.67 -2.26 -5.81
C GLY A 114 12.17 -1.93 -5.83
N LEU A 115 11.33 -2.97 -5.89
CA LEU A 115 9.89 -2.89 -5.77
C LEU A 115 9.47 -3.42 -4.39
N CYS A 116 8.45 -2.79 -3.81
CA CYS A 116 7.89 -3.18 -2.52
C CYS A 116 6.70 -4.12 -2.71
N LEU A 117 6.46 -4.98 -1.72
CA LEU A 117 5.38 -5.98 -1.76
C LEU A 117 4.47 -5.81 -0.54
N ALA A 118 3.16 -5.75 -0.79
CA ALA A 118 2.11 -5.85 0.21
C ALA A 118 1.29 -7.11 -0.06
N ILE A 119 1.78 -8.23 0.46
CA ILE A 119 1.19 -9.56 0.27
C ILE A 119 0.23 -9.84 1.41
N SER A 120 -0.97 -10.37 1.14
CA SER A 120 -1.87 -10.89 2.17
C SER A 120 -2.05 -12.40 2.06
N ASN A 121 -2.04 -13.09 3.21
CA ASN A 121 -2.25 -14.52 3.32
C ASN A 121 -3.31 -14.80 4.41
N PRO A 122 -4.49 -15.35 4.07
CA PRO A 122 -4.85 -15.87 2.75
C PRO A 122 -5.15 -14.77 1.72
N CYS A 123 -5.80 -13.68 2.16
CA CYS A 123 -6.33 -12.66 1.26
C CYS A 123 -6.42 -11.27 1.89
N PHE A 124 -6.70 -10.24 1.08
CA PHE A 124 -6.81 -8.85 1.53
C PHE A 124 -7.85 -8.64 2.65
N GLU A 125 -8.91 -9.45 2.72
CA GLU A 125 -9.88 -9.36 3.82
C GLU A 125 -9.27 -9.59 5.21
N LEU A 126 -8.08 -10.20 5.31
CA LEU A 126 -7.33 -10.22 6.56
C LEU A 126 -7.03 -8.81 7.04
N TRP A 127 -6.54 -7.95 6.15
CA TRP A 127 -6.24 -6.56 6.50
C TRP A 127 -7.49 -5.86 7.03
N LEU A 128 -8.64 -6.03 6.37
CA LEU A 128 -9.92 -5.46 6.82
C LEU A 128 -10.38 -6.03 8.17
N TRP A 129 -10.26 -7.33 8.39
CA TRP A 129 -10.61 -7.98 9.66
C TRP A 129 -9.82 -7.36 10.83
N LEU A 130 -8.53 -7.10 10.63
CA LEU A 130 -7.65 -6.57 11.67
C LEU A 130 -8.04 -5.15 12.13
N HIS A 131 -8.87 -4.41 11.40
CA HIS A 131 -9.46 -3.17 11.90
C HIS A 131 -10.39 -3.39 13.10
N PHE A 132 -11.07 -4.54 13.16
CA PHE A 132 -12.15 -4.76 14.11
C PHE A 132 -11.76 -5.74 15.22
N ALA A 133 -10.92 -6.72 14.90
CA ALA A 133 -10.68 -7.86 15.77
C ALA A 133 -9.21 -8.29 15.75
N PRO A 134 -8.73 -8.99 16.81
CA PRO A 134 -7.41 -9.60 16.84
C PRO A 134 -7.31 -10.74 15.81
N GLN A 135 -6.13 -11.36 15.71
CA GLN A 135 -5.86 -12.41 14.72
C GLN A 135 -6.96 -13.48 14.60
N PRO A 136 -7.40 -13.87 13.37
CA PRO A 136 -8.49 -14.81 13.18
C PRO A 136 -8.10 -16.28 13.34
N GLY A 137 -6.82 -16.57 13.60
CA GLY A 137 -6.18 -17.87 13.40
C GLY A 137 -5.99 -18.19 11.91
N MET A 138 -5.46 -19.37 11.59
CA MET A 138 -5.36 -19.83 10.20
C MET A 138 -6.75 -19.94 9.59
N ARG A 139 -6.97 -19.27 8.45
CA ARG A 139 -8.26 -19.26 7.75
C ARG A 139 -8.05 -19.37 6.25
N GLU A 140 -9.00 -20.01 5.59
CA GLU A 140 -9.18 -19.87 4.14
C GLU A 140 -9.90 -18.56 3.84
N ARG A 141 -9.70 -18.02 2.62
CA ARG A 141 -10.32 -16.76 2.18
C ARG A 141 -11.83 -16.70 2.39
N HIS A 142 -12.57 -17.73 2.00
CA HIS A 142 -14.03 -17.73 2.13
C HIS A 142 -14.51 -17.70 3.58
N ALA A 143 -13.76 -18.33 4.50
CA ALA A 143 -14.06 -18.27 5.92
C ALA A 143 -13.84 -16.85 6.46
N LEU A 144 -12.75 -16.20 6.05
CA LEU A 144 -12.43 -14.84 6.46
C LEU A 144 -13.43 -13.81 5.93
N GLN A 145 -13.82 -13.93 4.65
CA GLN A 145 -14.89 -13.13 4.05
C GLN A 145 -16.22 -13.29 4.79
N SER A 146 -16.58 -14.51 5.17
CA SER A 146 -17.81 -14.79 5.94
C SER A 146 -17.74 -14.18 7.33
N MET A 147 -16.58 -14.23 7.98
CA MET A 147 -16.37 -13.61 9.29
C MET A 147 -16.49 -12.09 9.24
N LEU A 148 -16.01 -11.47 8.16
CA LEU A 148 -16.04 -10.02 7.98
C LEU A 148 -17.48 -9.46 7.92
N GLN A 149 -18.46 -10.25 7.46
CA GLN A 149 -19.87 -9.84 7.43
C GLN A 149 -20.43 -9.46 8.82
N LYS A 150 -19.82 -9.96 9.90
CA LYS A 150 -20.19 -9.60 11.28
C LYS A 150 -19.87 -8.14 11.62
N HIS A 151 -18.84 -7.59 10.98
CA HIS A 151 -18.36 -6.23 11.21
C HIS A 151 -18.76 -5.27 10.09
N ILE A 152 -18.91 -5.79 8.86
CA ILE A 152 -19.36 -5.04 7.70
C ILE A 152 -20.57 -5.79 7.10
N PRO A 153 -21.79 -5.55 7.62
CA PRO A 153 -22.99 -6.17 7.09
C PRO A 153 -23.18 -5.83 5.61
N GLY A 154 -23.37 -6.86 4.77
CA GLY A 154 -23.51 -6.68 3.33
C GLY A 154 -22.21 -6.39 2.59
N TYR A 155 -21.05 -6.71 3.18
CA TYR A 155 -19.75 -6.58 2.51
C TYR A 155 -19.75 -7.22 1.11
N ASP A 156 -19.61 -6.38 0.09
CA ASP A 156 -19.65 -6.72 -1.34
C ASP A 156 -18.30 -6.46 -2.02
N LYS A 157 -17.20 -6.48 -1.26
CA LYS A 157 -15.83 -6.07 -1.64
C LYS A 157 -15.59 -4.57 -1.72
N GLN A 158 -16.63 -3.74 -1.57
CA GLN A 158 -16.44 -2.30 -1.51
C GLN A 158 -16.31 -1.86 -0.06
N ILE A 159 -15.34 -0.98 0.20
CA ILE A 159 -15.12 -0.40 1.52
C ILE A 159 -14.64 1.03 1.38
N ASP A 160 -15.26 1.93 2.14
CA ASP A 160 -14.74 3.26 2.37
C ASP A 160 -13.91 3.23 3.66
N PHE A 161 -12.62 3.54 3.54
CA PHE A 161 -11.70 3.61 4.68
C PHE A 161 -12.25 4.50 5.80
N ALA A 162 -12.98 5.58 5.48
CA ALA A 162 -13.54 6.47 6.49
C ALA A 162 -14.43 5.74 7.52
N ASN A 163 -15.12 4.67 7.12
CA ASN A 163 -16.00 3.88 7.99
C ASN A 163 -15.24 2.98 8.97
N ILE A 164 -13.95 2.74 8.73
CA ILE A 164 -13.11 1.81 9.51
C ILE A 164 -11.83 2.48 10.03
N ALA A 165 -11.74 3.80 9.89
CA ALA A 165 -10.55 4.58 10.20
C ALA A 165 -10.13 4.47 11.68
N ASP A 166 -11.10 4.38 12.59
CA ASP A 166 -10.85 4.25 14.03
C ASP A 166 -10.06 2.97 14.37
N GLY A 167 -10.27 1.90 13.61
CA GLY A 167 -9.57 0.63 13.77
C GLY A 167 -8.17 0.58 13.14
N TYR A 168 -7.72 1.65 12.47
CA TYR A 168 -6.48 1.60 11.69
C TYR A 168 -5.23 1.36 12.54
N GLN A 169 -5.08 2.04 13.68
CA GLN A 169 -3.90 1.86 14.54
C GLN A 169 -3.83 0.44 15.10
N ASP A 170 -4.99 -0.10 15.48
CA ASP A 170 -5.14 -1.48 15.91
C ASP A 170 -4.79 -2.46 14.78
N ALA A 171 -5.24 -2.21 13.55
CA ALA A 171 -4.95 -3.04 12.39
C ALA A 171 -3.44 -3.12 12.12
N VAL A 172 -2.74 -1.98 12.18
CA VAL A 172 -1.29 -1.91 12.04
C VAL A 172 -0.61 -2.74 13.13
N LEU A 173 -0.96 -2.52 14.40
CA LEU A 173 -0.37 -3.23 15.53
C LEU A 173 -0.56 -4.75 15.40
N ARG A 174 -1.78 -5.18 15.09
CA ARG A 174 -2.11 -6.61 14.96
C ARG A 174 -1.41 -7.25 13.76
N ALA A 175 -1.25 -6.52 12.65
CA ALA A 175 -0.52 -7.02 11.49
C ALA A 175 0.98 -7.16 11.76
N GLU A 176 1.59 -6.22 12.49
CA GLU A 176 2.97 -6.32 12.95
C GLU A 176 3.18 -7.51 13.89
N GLN A 177 2.25 -7.74 14.83
CA GLN A 177 2.28 -8.90 15.72
C GLN A 177 2.23 -10.23 14.94
N LEU A 178 1.37 -10.33 13.94
CA LEU A 178 1.28 -11.52 13.09
C LEU A 178 2.58 -11.77 12.32
N GLU A 179 3.17 -10.73 11.73
CA GLU A 179 4.42 -10.85 11.00
C GLU A 179 5.60 -11.21 11.90
N ASN A 180 5.70 -10.60 13.10
CA ASN A 180 6.74 -10.94 14.06
C ASN A 180 6.63 -12.39 14.55
N ALA A 181 5.43 -12.84 14.90
CA ALA A 181 5.22 -14.23 15.32
C ALA A 181 5.55 -15.23 14.19
N ALA A 182 5.26 -14.87 12.94
CA ALA A 182 5.64 -15.67 11.78
C ALA A 182 7.17 -15.76 11.60
N LEU A 183 7.88 -14.65 11.79
CA LEU A 183 9.34 -14.61 11.72
C LEU A 183 10.02 -15.38 12.85
N GLU A 184 9.49 -15.30 14.07
CA GLU A 184 9.99 -16.06 15.23
C GLU A 184 9.91 -17.58 14.98
N ASP A 185 8.86 -18.03 14.30
CA ASP A 185 8.66 -19.42 13.92
C ASP A 185 9.40 -19.83 12.62
N ASN A 186 10.14 -18.92 11.98
CA ASN A 186 10.79 -19.11 10.67
C ASN A 186 9.81 -19.42 9.51
N GLU A 187 8.58 -18.94 9.63
CA GLU A 187 7.49 -19.13 8.66
C GLU A 187 7.10 -17.79 8.05
N ASP A 188 8.03 -17.08 7.40
CA ASP A 188 7.75 -15.77 6.79
C ASP A 188 6.51 -15.85 5.87
N ARG A 189 5.59 -14.90 6.05
CA ARG A 189 4.33 -14.79 5.31
C ARG A 189 3.36 -15.98 5.50
N ARG A 190 3.43 -16.70 6.62
CA ARG A 190 2.45 -17.74 6.95
C ARG A 190 1.02 -17.21 7.01
N ASN A 191 0.06 -18.12 6.96
CA ASN A 191 -1.34 -17.78 7.19
C ASN A 191 -1.62 -17.73 8.70
N PRO A 192 -2.15 -16.63 9.27
CA PRO A 192 -2.49 -15.36 8.62
C PRO A 192 -1.38 -14.30 8.75
N THR A 193 -1.04 -13.60 7.66
CA THR A 193 -0.15 -12.42 7.68
C THR A 193 -0.54 -11.45 6.56
N THR A 194 -0.22 -10.15 6.73
CA THR A 194 -0.42 -9.16 5.67
C THR A 194 0.66 -8.08 5.69
N GLY A 195 1.14 -7.70 4.51
CA GLY A 195 2.10 -6.61 4.32
C GLY A 195 1.45 -5.24 4.05
N VAL A 196 0.12 -5.17 4.01
CA VAL A 196 -0.61 -3.92 3.67
C VAL A 196 -0.31 -2.79 4.66
N TRP A 197 -0.04 -3.11 5.93
CA TRP A 197 0.35 -2.11 6.92
C TRP A 197 1.61 -1.33 6.51
N ARG A 198 2.59 -1.97 5.87
CA ARG A 198 3.83 -1.30 5.40
C ARG A 198 3.53 -0.31 4.28
N LEU A 199 2.66 -0.70 3.34
CA LEU A 199 2.17 0.20 2.29
C LEU A 199 1.44 1.40 2.90
N THR A 200 0.52 1.17 3.84
CA THR A 200 -0.23 2.27 4.47
C THR A 200 0.70 3.23 5.22
N LYS A 201 1.71 2.72 5.95
CA LYS A 201 2.74 3.56 6.57
C LYS A 201 3.54 4.37 5.56
N SER A 202 3.86 3.80 4.40
CA SER A 202 4.50 4.54 3.31
C SER A 202 3.61 5.69 2.80
N ILE A 203 2.32 5.44 2.59
CA ILE A 203 1.35 6.48 2.16
C ILE A 203 1.23 7.62 3.19
N LEU A 204 1.46 7.35 4.47
CA LEU A 204 1.38 8.33 5.56
C LEU A 204 2.64 9.20 5.75
N ARG A 205 3.77 8.87 5.12
CA ARG A 205 5.01 9.67 5.20
C ARG A 205 4.80 11.07 4.61
#